data_AF-X1G5L0-F1
#
_entry.id   AF-X1G5L0-F1
#
_cell.length_a   1.000
_cell.length_b   1.000
_cell.length_c   1.000
_cell.angle_alpha   90.00
_cell.angle_beta   90.00
_cell.angle_gamma   90.00
#
_symmetry.space_group_name_H-M   'P 1'
#
loop_
_entity.id
_entity.type
_entity.pdbx_description
1 polymer ?
#
loop_
_entity_poly.entity_id
_entity_poly.type
_entity_poly.pdbx_seq_one_letter_code
_entity_poly.pdbx_strand_id
1 'polypeptide(L)'
;MHDEDLEEKIALAANWIVESERLVVFTGAGCSTGSGLPDFRGPDGLWTRRDKGLPPPKSKVPWDQVKPNPNHYAVVELLEMGKLDYLISQNVD
;
A
#
# COMPACT_ATOMS: atom_id res chain seq x y z
N MET A 1 -7.81 -4.84 -17.00
CA MET A 1 -8.58 -3.63 -16.69
C MET A 1 -8.31 -2.67 -17.81
N HIS A 2 -9.34 -2.13 -18.46
CA HIS A 2 -9.13 -1.06 -19.44
C HIS A 2 -8.87 0.24 -18.68
N ASP A 3 -8.03 1.13 -19.20
CA ASP A 3 -7.61 2.36 -18.49
C ASP A 3 -8.81 3.24 -18.09
N GLU A 4 -9.85 3.29 -18.93
CA GLU A 4 -11.11 4.01 -18.63
C GLU A 4 -11.82 3.47 -17.37
N ASP A 5 -11.86 2.15 -17.18
CA ASP A 5 -12.47 1.50 -16.00
C ASP A 5 -11.66 1.77 -14.71
N LEU A 6 -10.35 2.00 -14.83
CA LEU A 6 -9.52 2.38 -13.68
C LEU A 6 -9.78 3.82 -13.26
N GLU A 7 -9.82 4.76 -14.21
CA GLU A 7 -10.08 6.18 -13.92
C GLU A 7 -11.46 6.39 -13.30
N GLU A 8 -12.49 5.69 -13.79
CA GLU A 8 -13.83 5.73 -13.20
C GLU A 8 -13.83 5.26 -11.74
N LYS A 9 -13.11 4.17 -11.43
CA LYS A 9 -12.99 3.65 -10.06
C LYS A 9 -12.22 4.59 -9.14
N ILE A 10 -11.17 5.24 -9.65
CA ILE A 10 -10.41 6.24 -8.90
C ILE A 10 -11.31 7.43 -8.56
N ALA A 11 -12.06 7.95 -9.54
CA ALA A 11 -13.01 9.05 -9.32
C ALA A 11 -14.09 8.66 -8.29
N LEU A 12 -14.62 7.44 -8.38
CA LEU A 12 -15.59 6.93 -7.41
C LEU A 12 -15.01 6.86 -6.00
N ALA A 13 -13.80 6.32 -5.84
CA ALA A 13 -13.13 6.25 -4.54
C ALA A 13 -12.84 7.64 -3.96
N ALA A 14 -12.41 8.59 -4.80
CA ALA A 14 -12.18 9.98 -4.38
C ALA A 14 -13.48 10.63 -3.86
N ASN A 15 -14.61 10.43 -4.55
CA ASN A 15 -15.91 10.93 -4.10
C ASN A 15 -16.29 10.34 -2.73
N TRP A 16 -16.12 9.03 -2.54
CA TRP A 16 -16.39 8.39 -1.24
C TRP A 16 -15.52 8.96 -0.11
N ILE A 17 -14.24 9.24 -0.37
CA ILE A 17 -13.35 9.87 0.61
C ILE A 17 -13.86 11.27 0.98
N VAL A 18 -14.23 12.08 -0.01
CA VAL A 18 -14.71 13.45 0.19
C VAL A 18 -16.03 13.47 0.99
N GLU A 19 -16.96 12.58 0.67
CA GLU A 19 -18.29 12.50 1.29
C GLU A 19 -18.28 11.82 2.66
N SER A 20 -17.26 10.99 2.96
CA SER A 20 -17.17 10.30 4.24
C SER A 20 -17.04 11.27 5.42
N GLU A 21 -17.81 11.03 6.48
CA GLU A 21 -17.66 11.72 7.76
C GLU A 21 -16.49 11.17 8.58
N ARG A 22 -16.16 9.90 8.39
CA ARG A 22 -15.10 9.17 9.09
C ARG A 22 -14.34 8.26 8.13
N LEU A 23 -13.05 8.53 7.91
CA LEU A 23 -12.18 7.71 7.06
C LEU A 23 -11.19 6.91 7.90
N VAL A 24 -11.19 5.59 7.68
CA VAL A 24 -10.18 4.69 8.24
C VAL A 24 -9.43 4.03 7.09
N VAL A 25 -8.11 4.16 7.08
CA VAL A 25 -7.24 3.52 6.09
C VAL A 25 -6.58 2.29 6.70
N PHE A 26 -6.70 1.16 6.00
CA PHE A 26 -6.01 -0.08 6.33
C PHE A 26 -4.86 -0.33 5.37
N THR A 27 -3.64 -0.52 5.89
CA THR A 27 -2.46 -0.80 5.06
C THR A 27 -1.85 -2.16 5.37
N GLY A 28 -1.23 -2.74 4.34
CA GLY A 28 -0.48 -3.98 4.40
C GLY A 28 0.74 -3.92 3.49
N ALA A 29 1.52 -5.00 3.46
CA ALA A 29 2.85 -5.00 2.85
C ALA A 29 2.87 -4.58 1.36
N GLY A 30 1.73 -4.74 0.67
CA GLY A 30 1.53 -4.24 -0.69
C GLY A 30 1.85 -2.74 -0.84
N CYS A 31 1.52 -1.92 0.17
CA CYS A 31 1.81 -0.48 0.18
C CYS A 31 3.31 -0.18 0.09
N SER A 32 4.18 -1.08 0.55
CA SER A 32 5.65 -0.90 0.63
C SER A 32 6.41 -1.55 -0.53
N THR A 33 5.71 -2.27 -1.42
CA THR A 33 6.33 -2.90 -2.59
C THR A 33 7.00 -1.89 -3.53
N GLY A 34 6.41 -0.70 -3.67
CA GLY A 34 6.99 0.43 -4.41
C GLY A 34 8.26 1.00 -3.79
N SER A 35 8.49 0.75 -2.49
CA SER A 35 9.71 1.14 -1.77
C SER A 35 10.84 0.11 -1.88
N GLY A 36 10.59 -1.01 -2.57
CA GLY A 36 11.59 -2.07 -2.78
C GLY A 36 11.53 -3.22 -1.78
N LEU A 37 10.65 -3.16 -0.78
CA LEU A 37 10.41 -4.27 0.14
C LEU A 37 9.49 -5.32 -0.51
N PRO A 38 9.73 -6.63 -0.32
CA PRO A 38 8.82 -7.65 -0.81
C PRO A 38 7.53 -7.70 0.05
N ASP A 39 6.42 -8.11 -0.56
CA ASP A 39 5.23 -8.45 0.21
C ASP A 39 5.28 -9.89 0.74
N PHE A 40 4.20 -10.32 1.40
CA PHE A 40 4.08 -11.67 1.93
C PHE A 40 3.41 -12.67 0.98
N ARG A 41 2.38 -12.25 0.23
CA ARG A 41 1.47 -13.17 -0.50
C ARG A 41 1.23 -12.80 -1.96
N GLY A 42 1.91 -11.79 -2.50
CA GLY A 42 1.87 -11.47 -3.91
C GLY A 42 2.53 -12.58 -4.76
N PRO A 43 2.59 -12.42 -6.09
CA PRO A 43 3.10 -13.43 -7.00
C PRO A 43 4.51 -13.95 -6.64
N ASP A 44 5.34 -13.08 -6.05
CA ASP A 44 6.70 -13.38 -5.57
C ASP A 44 6.91 -13.06 -4.07
N GLY A 45 5.83 -13.04 -3.28
CA GLY A 45 5.87 -12.75 -1.84
C GLY A 45 6.54 -13.84 -1.00
N LEU A 46 6.91 -13.50 0.24
CA LEU A 46 7.63 -14.40 1.16
C LEU A 46 6.96 -15.78 1.30
N TRP A 47 5.66 -15.81 1.58
CA TRP A 47 4.90 -17.05 1.77
C TRP A 47 4.62 -17.75 0.44
N THR A 48 4.33 -16.99 -0.62
CA THR A 48 4.15 -17.56 -1.97
C THR A 48 5.40 -18.30 -2.45
N ARG A 49 6.60 -17.76 -2.18
CA ARG A 49 7.88 -18.40 -2.52
C ARG A 49 8.15 -19.61 -1.64
N ARG A 50 7.90 -19.50 -0.33
CA ARG A 50 8.00 -20.62 0.61
C ARG A 50 7.15 -21.81 0.17
N ASP A 51 5.89 -21.58 -0.20
CA ASP A 51 4.97 -22.64 -0.64
C ASP A 51 5.42 -23.32 -1.94
N LYS A 52 6.19 -22.61 -2.77
CA LYS A 52 6.82 -23.12 -4.00
C LYS A 52 8.21 -23.76 -3.76
N GLY A 53 8.70 -23.79 -2.53
CA GLY A 53 10.06 -24.26 -2.21
C GLY A 53 11.18 -23.35 -2.71
N LEU A 54 10.87 -22.08 -2.98
CA LEU A 54 11.83 -21.08 -3.45
C LEU A 54 12.48 -20.34 -2.26
N PRO A 55 13.72 -19.81 -2.43
CA PRO A 55 14.35 -19.00 -1.39
C PRO A 55 13.53 -17.72 -1.12
N PRO A 56 13.63 -17.12 0.09
CA PRO A 56 12.89 -15.90 0.42
C PRO A 56 13.22 -14.77 -0.57
N PRO A 57 12.27 -13.86 -0.84
CA PRO A 57 12.52 -12.71 -1.69
C PRO A 57 13.51 -11.78 -1.01
N LYS A 58 14.30 -11.06 -1.81
CA LYS A 58 15.24 -10.05 -1.31
C LYS A 58 14.61 -8.67 -1.46
N SER A 59 14.87 -7.80 -0.51
CA SER A 59 14.63 -6.36 -0.71
C SER A 59 15.48 -5.86 -1.88
N LYS A 60 14.91 -4.95 -2.68
CA LYS A 60 15.62 -4.27 -3.78
C LYS A 60 16.61 -3.24 -3.28
N VAL A 61 16.44 -2.76 -2.04
CA VAL A 61 17.31 -1.78 -1.38
C VAL A 61 17.70 -2.27 0.02
N PRO A 62 18.87 -1.86 0.56
CA PRO A 62 19.17 -2.07 1.98
C PRO A 62 18.07 -1.50 2.88
N TRP A 63 17.76 -2.20 3.98
CA TRP A 63 16.64 -1.85 4.87
C TRP A 63 16.76 -0.43 5.45
N ASP A 64 17.98 -0.01 5.79
CA ASP A 64 18.31 1.32 6.28
C ASP A 64 18.18 2.44 5.22
N GLN A 65 17.98 2.06 3.96
CA GLN A 65 17.82 2.98 2.83
C GLN A 65 16.40 2.99 2.26
N VAL A 66 15.48 2.19 2.83
CA VAL A 66 14.07 2.19 2.45
C VAL A 66 13.48 3.57 2.76
N LYS A 67 12.73 4.11 1.80
CA LYS A 67 12.02 5.38 1.96
C LYS A 67 10.52 5.20 1.75
N PRO A 68 9.68 6.04 2.38
CA PRO A 68 8.26 6.11 2.05
C PRO A 68 8.08 6.39 0.55
N ASN A 69 7.06 5.78 -0.04
CA ASN A 69 6.69 5.95 -1.45
C ASN A 69 5.38 6.75 -1.58
N PRO A 70 4.88 7.05 -2.79
CA PRO A 70 3.66 7.84 -2.97
C PRO A 70 2.44 7.33 -2.19
N ASN A 71 2.29 6.02 -1.97
CA ASN A 71 1.18 5.50 -1.15
C ASN A 71 1.27 5.97 0.30
N HIS A 72 2.48 6.04 0.86
CA HIS A 72 2.68 6.51 2.23
C HIS A 72 2.39 8.02 2.33
N TYR A 73 2.88 8.79 1.37
CA TYR A 73 2.65 10.24 1.34
C TYR A 73 1.18 10.57 1.10
N ALA A 74 0.45 9.81 0.28
CA ALA A 74 -0.99 10.01 0.10
C ALA A 74 -1.78 9.85 1.41
N VAL A 75 -1.38 8.92 2.29
CA VAL A 75 -2.00 8.79 3.62
C VAL A 75 -1.67 9.99 4.50
N VAL A 76 -0.45 10.52 4.40
CA VAL A 76 -0.07 11.78 5.08
C VAL A 76 -0.88 12.95 4.55
N GLU A 77 -1.07 13.08 3.25
CA GLU A 77 -1.89 14.12 2.63
C GLU A 77 -3.35 14.04 3.13
N LEU A 78 -3.94 12.84 3.22
CA LEU A 78 -5.28 12.67 3.79
C LEU A 78 -5.36 13.10 5.26
N LEU A 79 -4.30 12.87 6.05
CA LEU A 79 -4.20 13.37 7.42
C LEU A 79 -4.11 14.89 7.45
N GLU A 80 -3.25 15.49 6.63
CA GLU A 80 -3.06 16.95 6.55
C GLU A 80 -4.32 17.67 6.07
N MET A 81 -5.10 17.05 5.18
CA MET A 81 -6.40 17.53 4.74
C MET A 81 -7.51 17.42 5.82
N GLY A 82 -7.20 16.83 6.99
CA GLY A 82 -8.18 16.57 8.05
C GLY A 82 -9.23 15.53 7.66
N LYS A 83 -8.92 14.69 6.66
CA LYS A 83 -9.82 13.65 6.15
C LYS A 83 -9.59 12.29 6.77
N LEU A 84 -8.39 12.01 7.29
CA LEU A 84 -8.07 10.73 7.92
C LEU A 84 -8.34 10.74 9.43
N ASP A 85 -9.21 9.84 9.90
CA ASP A 85 -9.44 9.65 11.33
C ASP A 85 -8.46 8.64 11.93
N TYR A 86 -8.26 7.52 11.25
CA TYR A 86 -7.38 6.45 11.72
C TYR A 86 -6.61 5.76 10.60
N LEU A 87 -5.36 5.45 10.89
CA LEU A 87 -4.53 4.53 10.11
C LEU A 87 -4.33 3.25 10.92
N ILE A 88 -4.73 2.11 10.36
CA ILE A 88 -4.49 0.78 10.93
C ILE A 88 -3.55 0.04 9.99
N SER A 89 -2.33 -0.23 10.45
CA SER A 89 -1.33 -0.92 9.65
C SER A 89 -1.03 -2.32 10.19
N GLN A 90 -0.87 -3.26 9.26
CA GLN A 90 -0.27 -4.57 9.54
C GLN A 90 1.24 -4.59 9.28
N ASN A 91 1.79 -3.50 8.75
CA ASN A 91 3.21 -3.42 8.40
C ASN A 91 4.08 -3.38 9.65
N VAL A 92 5.26 -3.95 9.52
CA VAL A 92 6.34 -3.95 10.52
C VAL A 92 7.65 -3.49 9.90
N ASP A 93 7.54 -2.80 8.76
CA ASP A 93 8.67 -2.32 7.97
C ASP A 93 9.39 -1.11 8.59
#